data_AF-A0A1V5A4L0-F1
#
_entry.id   AF-A0A1V5A4L0-F1
#
_cell.length_a   1.000
_cell.length_b   1.000
_cell.length_c   1.000
_cell.angle_alpha   90.00
_cell.angle_beta   90.00
_cell.angle_gamma   90.00
#
_symmetry.space_group_name_H-M   'P 1'
#
loop_
_entity.id
_entity.type
_entity.pdbx_description
1 polymer ?
#
loop_
_entity_poly.entity_id
_entity_poly.type
_entity_poly.pdbx_seq_one_letter_code
_entity_poly.pdbx_strand_id
1 'polypeptide(L)'
;MVSSTFLFCDLVPGERLRWIAETLRASKGTGGVPLSMTAFLTGDALYSLVDARTRDSWRTLADRDGVRVIADGDELGLHGLRDLVASGSPWVTVAGSQDEAPFWQSLVSSLVSEWKGTQKAGFLLCDGPYMSRVTVYMVRFLSAVQAGGFSPELYTYLDGVHALHNGQRPSEFENIGRAIAGISASSVQAGRDPWFAACSRCATARGYYQMNPGTGFCEPASAIEEIAIRPLKEILSRFSGNLPVVSSASGDLVPDGWGGDRVPRLLVFIAHPPYCAEWTFGGLSLALAAAMGGIPATVIFIEDGVYALHGNHEVPAHDKVFNVQEMIAVTTDVPDLEYFVHGPSLDDRGIDLLPGFPTIPRLRNEDLARVFLKSESDGTASRLIFF
;
A
#
# COMPACT_ATOMS: atom_id res chain seq x y z
N MET A 1 4.83 -16.67 -16.34
CA MET A 1 3.66 -16.10 -15.63
C MET A 1 4.12 -14.86 -14.89
N VAL A 2 3.22 -13.91 -14.64
CA VAL A 2 3.47 -12.89 -13.60
C VAL A 2 2.43 -13.18 -12.51
N SER A 3 2.89 -13.26 -11.27
CA SER A 3 2.01 -13.45 -10.12
C SER A 3 1.76 -12.10 -9.45
N SER A 4 0.53 -11.88 -9.05
CA SER A 4 0.12 -10.66 -8.38
C SER A 4 -0.71 -10.96 -7.15
N THR A 5 -0.30 -10.38 -6.03
CA THR A 5 -1.04 -10.42 -4.78
C THR A 5 -1.43 -8.99 -4.39
N PHE A 6 -2.73 -8.74 -4.20
CA PHE A 6 -3.25 -7.48 -3.69
C PHE A 6 -3.81 -7.64 -2.29
N LEU A 7 -3.65 -6.61 -1.46
CA LEU A 7 -4.31 -6.47 -0.16
C LEU A 7 -5.12 -5.18 -0.16
N PHE A 8 -6.41 -5.30 0.18
CA PHE A 8 -7.29 -4.17 0.43
C PHE A 8 -7.94 -4.32 1.82
N CYS A 9 -7.74 -3.31 2.65
CA CYS A 9 -8.31 -3.16 3.99
C CYS A 9 -9.47 -2.14 4.00
N ASP A 10 -9.40 -1.14 3.13
CA ASP A 10 -10.39 -0.05 3.03
C ASP A 10 -11.38 -0.29 1.89
N LEU A 11 -12.46 0.51 1.84
CA LEU A 11 -13.46 0.44 0.79
C LEU A 11 -12.82 0.48 -0.60
N VAL A 12 -13.11 -0.53 -1.41
CA VAL A 12 -12.63 -0.61 -2.80
C VAL A 12 -13.66 0.07 -3.71
N PRO A 13 -13.34 1.24 -4.30
CA PRO A 13 -14.33 1.96 -5.10
C PRO A 13 -14.60 1.24 -6.42
N GLY A 14 -15.81 1.41 -6.96
CA GLY A 14 -16.18 0.83 -8.25
C GLY A 14 -15.29 1.31 -9.41
N GLU A 15 -14.79 2.55 -9.34
CA GLU A 15 -13.77 3.04 -10.29
C GLU A 15 -12.51 2.17 -10.28
N ARG A 16 -12.03 1.77 -9.09
CA ARG A 16 -10.88 0.88 -8.93
C ARG A 16 -11.08 -0.47 -9.59
N LEU A 17 -12.21 -1.10 -9.31
CA LEU A 17 -12.54 -2.39 -9.91
C LEU A 17 -12.66 -2.30 -11.42
N ARG A 18 -13.24 -1.21 -11.96
CA ARG A 18 -13.36 -0.99 -13.40
C ARG A 18 -11.99 -0.90 -14.07
N TRP A 19 -11.12 0.00 -13.62
CA TRP A 19 -9.83 0.16 -14.29
C TRP A 19 -8.95 -1.08 -14.09
N ILE A 20 -8.97 -1.76 -12.92
CA ILE A 20 -8.27 -3.06 -12.74
C ILE A 20 -8.77 -4.07 -13.77
N ALA A 21 -10.09 -4.25 -13.90
CA ALA A 21 -10.68 -5.19 -14.84
C ALA A 21 -10.30 -4.88 -16.30
N GLU A 22 -10.23 -3.61 -16.66
CA GLU A 22 -9.87 -3.14 -17.99
C GLU A 22 -8.37 -3.31 -18.28
N THR A 23 -7.51 -2.98 -17.32
CA THR A 23 -6.06 -3.21 -17.37
C THR A 23 -5.75 -4.70 -17.54
N LEU A 24 -6.40 -5.57 -16.76
CA LEU A 24 -6.30 -7.03 -16.87
C LEU A 24 -6.90 -7.58 -18.18
N ARG A 25 -7.83 -6.86 -18.83
CA ARG A 25 -8.33 -7.23 -20.15
C ARG A 25 -7.27 -6.93 -21.21
N ALA A 26 -6.67 -5.76 -21.12
CA ALA A 26 -5.69 -5.27 -22.07
C ALA A 26 -4.39 -6.09 -22.03
N SER A 27 -3.98 -6.62 -20.88
CA SER A 27 -2.80 -7.49 -20.76
C SER A 27 -2.85 -8.75 -21.63
N LYS A 28 -4.04 -9.33 -21.86
CA LYS A 28 -4.21 -10.47 -22.78
C LYS A 28 -3.99 -10.09 -24.25
N GLY A 29 -4.25 -8.82 -24.60
CA GLY A 29 -4.13 -8.30 -25.97
C GLY A 29 -2.71 -7.87 -26.34
N THR A 30 -1.83 -7.64 -25.37
CA THR A 30 -0.45 -7.17 -25.60
C THR A 30 0.54 -8.29 -25.92
N GLY A 31 0.08 -9.54 -26.08
CA GLY A 31 0.96 -10.71 -26.26
C GLY A 31 1.80 -11.04 -25.02
N GLY A 32 1.46 -10.44 -23.87
CA GLY A 32 2.12 -10.64 -22.59
C GLY A 32 1.76 -11.98 -21.97
N VAL A 33 2.58 -12.41 -21.02
CA VAL A 33 2.39 -13.65 -20.27
C VAL A 33 1.10 -13.56 -19.41
N PRO A 34 0.38 -14.69 -19.18
CA PRO A 34 -0.79 -14.69 -18.30
C PRO A 34 -0.46 -14.11 -16.92
N LEU A 35 -1.27 -13.14 -16.47
CA LEU A 35 -1.22 -12.61 -15.11
C LEU A 35 -2.15 -13.43 -14.22
N SER A 36 -1.59 -14.05 -13.18
CA SER A 36 -2.35 -14.61 -12.07
C SER A 36 -2.52 -13.54 -11.00
N MET A 37 -3.75 -13.32 -10.52
CA MET A 37 -4.06 -12.31 -9.52
C MET A 37 -4.78 -12.94 -8.34
N THR A 38 -4.31 -12.68 -7.13
CA THR A 38 -5.02 -13.00 -5.88
C THR A 38 -5.32 -11.72 -5.12
N ALA A 39 -6.60 -11.39 -4.94
CA ALA A 39 -7.04 -10.26 -4.14
C ALA A 39 -7.43 -10.72 -2.75
N PHE A 40 -6.74 -10.23 -1.73
CA PHE A 40 -7.05 -10.41 -0.32
C PHE A 40 -7.84 -9.21 0.18
N LEU A 41 -9.04 -9.46 0.74
CA LEU A 41 -9.96 -8.45 1.25
C LEU A 41 -10.18 -8.66 2.74
N THR A 42 -10.00 -7.61 3.53
CA THR A 42 -10.27 -7.57 4.97
C THR A 42 -10.88 -6.21 5.35
N GLY A 43 -11.39 -6.09 6.57
CA GLY A 43 -12.01 -4.85 7.05
C GLY A 43 -13.10 -4.29 6.14
N ASP A 44 -13.07 -2.99 5.90
CA ASP A 44 -14.11 -2.30 5.13
C ASP A 44 -14.09 -2.67 3.64
N ALA A 45 -12.98 -3.20 3.12
CA ALA A 45 -12.94 -3.74 1.76
C ALA A 45 -13.99 -4.84 1.54
N LEU A 46 -14.37 -5.57 2.60
CA LEU A 46 -15.36 -6.65 2.53
C LEU A 46 -16.76 -6.16 2.13
N TYR A 47 -17.12 -4.91 2.44
CA TYR A 47 -18.40 -4.35 2.01
C TYR A 47 -18.53 -4.30 0.49
N SER A 48 -17.41 -4.20 -0.24
CA SER A 48 -17.42 -4.20 -1.70
C SER A 48 -17.91 -5.53 -2.31
N LEU A 49 -17.92 -6.63 -1.54
CA LEU A 49 -18.44 -7.93 -1.96
C LEU A 49 -19.97 -8.02 -1.91
N VAL A 50 -20.62 -7.14 -1.14
CA VAL A 50 -22.08 -7.16 -0.93
C VAL A 50 -22.76 -5.92 -1.48
N ASP A 51 -22.03 -4.82 -1.67
CA ASP A 51 -22.53 -3.60 -2.28
C ASP A 51 -22.91 -3.85 -3.75
N ALA A 52 -24.14 -3.51 -4.11
CA ALA A 52 -24.68 -3.68 -5.46
C ALA A 52 -23.88 -2.91 -6.53
N ARG A 53 -23.17 -1.84 -6.15
CA ARG A 53 -22.36 -1.02 -7.07
C ARG A 53 -21.04 -1.68 -7.46
N THR A 54 -20.52 -2.61 -6.65
CA THR A 54 -19.18 -3.19 -6.82
C THR A 54 -19.17 -4.71 -6.95
N ARG A 55 -20.18 -5.40 -6.39
CA ARG A 55 -20.26 -6.86 -6.36
C ARG A 55 -20.16 -7.49 -7.75
N ASP A 56 -20.87 -6.94 -8.73
CA ASP A 56 -20.89 -7.50 -10.08
C ASP A 56 -19.55 -7.29 -10.81
N SER A 57 -18.82 -6.23 -10.47
CA SER A 57 -17.45 -6.01 -10.94
C SER A 57 -16.49 -7.05 -10.36
N TRP A 58 -16.62 -7.36 -9.07
CA TRP A 58 -15.83 -8.43 -8.45
C TRP A 58 -16.14 -9.81 -9.03
N ARG A 59 -17.42 -10.13 -9.24
CA ARG A 59 -17.82 -11.38 -9.91
C ARG A 59 -17.19 -11.49 -11.30
N THR A 60 -17.31 -10.43 -12.10
CA THR A 60 -16.73 -10.37 -13.46
C THR A 60 -15.20 -10.53 -13.43
N LEU A 61 -14.54 -10.00 -12.40
CA LEU A 61 -13.10 -10.19 -12.18
C LEU A 61 -12.77 -11.65 -11.83
N ALA A 62 -13.51 -12.25 -10.90
CA ALA A 62 -13.30 -13.61 -10.42
C ALA A 62 -13.63 -14.69 -11.47
N ASP A 63 -14.53 -14.41 -12.42
CA ASP A 63 -14.84 -15.31 -13.55
C ASP A 63 -13.67 -15.49 -14.53
N ARG A 64 -12.55 -14.77 -14.34
CA ARG A 64 -11.37 -14.86 -15.19
C ARG A 64 -10.40 -15.91 -14.69
N ASP A 65 -9.88 -16.70 -15.63
CA ASP A 65 -8.79 -17.64 -15.37
C ASP A 65 -7.60 -16.95 -14.68
N GLY A 66 -7.17 -17.53 -13.55
CA GLY A 66 -6.04 -17.04 -12.78
C GLY A 66 -6.38 -15.91 -11.79
N VAL A 67 -7.65 -15.49 -11.68
CA VAL A 67 -8.08 -14.52 -10.66
C VAL A 67 -8.70 -15.26 -9.47
N ARG A 68 -8.27 -14.92 -8.26
CA ARG A 68 -8.84 -15.42 -7.00
C ARG A 68 -9.19 -14.25 -6.10
N VAL A 69 -10.33 -14.34 -5.43
CA VAL A 69 -10.77 -13.37 -4.41
C VAL A 69 -10.87 -14.11 -3.08
N ILE A 70 -10.10 -13.66 -2.10
CA ILE A 70 -10.01 -14.26 -0.76
C ILE A 70 -10.49 -13.22 0.25
N ALA A 71 -11.51 -13.57 1.03
CA ALA A 71 -12.08 -12.71 2.06
C ALA A 71 -11.69 -13.20 3.46
N ASP A 72 -11.39 -12.24 4.34
CA ASP A 72 -11.11 -12.49 5.76
C ASP A 72 -12.38 -12.95 6.49
N GLY A 73 -12.45 -14.24 6.84
CA GLY A 73 -13.61 -14.83 7.49
C GLY A 73 -13.87 -14.33 8.92
N ASP A 74 -12.84 -13.85 9.62
CA ASP A 74 -12.99 -13.30 10.97
C ASP A 74 -13.61 -11.90 10.90
N GLU A 75 -13.13 -11.04 9.99
CA GLU A 75 -13.71 -9.71 9.78
C GLU A 75 -15.10 -9.79 9.11
N LEU A 76 -15.34 -10.77 8.23
CA LEU A 76 -16.70 -11.04 7.73
C LEU A 76 -17.66 -11.40 8.88
N GLY A 77 -17.18 -12.16 9.88
CA GLY A 77 -17.93 -12.45 11.09
C GLY A 77 -18.20 -11.18 11.91
N LEU A 78 -17.18 -10.35 12.10
CA LEU A 78 -17.28 -9.07 12.81
C LEU A 78 -18.30 -8.12 12.19
N HIS A 79 -18.34 -8.03 10.86
CA HIS A 79 -19.27 -7.19 10.11
C HIS A 79 -20.66 -7.80 9.92
N GLY A 80 -20.89 -9.05 10.35
CA GLY A 80 -22.16 -9.75 10.12
C GLY A 80 -22.41 -10.10 8.65
N LEU A 81 -21.35 -10.22 7.85
CA LEU A 81 -21.41 -10.48 6.40
C LEU A 81 -21.12 -11.94 6.03
N ARG A 82 -20.65 -12.77 6.97
CA ARG A 82 -20.14 -14.12 6.69
C ARG A 82 -21.12 -14.99 5.91
N ASP A 83 -22.36 -15.12 6.38
CA ASP A 83 -23.37 -15.96 5.73
C ASP A 83 -23.80 -15.40 4.37
N LEU A 84 -23.88 -14.07 4.26
CA LEU A 84 -24.26 -13.38 3.02
C LEU A 84 -23.20 -13.60 1.93
N VAL A 85 -21.93 -13.51 2.26
CA VAL A 85 -20.83 -13.74 1.31
C VAL A 85 -20.71 -15.23 0.99
N ALA A 86 -20.74 -16.11 1.99
CA ALA A 86 -20.59 -17.56 1.78
C ALA A 86 -21.70 -18.15 0.90
N SER A 87 -22.94 -17.66 1.03
CA SER A 87 -24.07 -18.14 0.22
C SER A 87 -24.26 -17.37 -1.10
N GLY A 88 -23.98 -16.06 -1.10
CA GLY A 88 -24.27 -15.16 -2.22
C GLY A 88 -23.12 -14.97 -3.21
N SER A 89 -21.90 -15.35 -2.83
CA SER A 89 -20.68 -15.12 -3.61
C SER A 89 -19.80 -16.38 -3.69
N PRO A 90 -20.23 -17.44 -4.41
CA PRO A 90 -19.48 -18.70 -4.51
C PRO A 90 -18.11 -18.57 -5.19
N TRP A 91 -17.83 -17.44 -5.83
CA TRP A 91 -16.56 -17.07 -6.45
C TRP A 91 -15.57 -16.45 -5.46
N VAL A 92 -15.94 -16.30 -4.18
CA VAL A 92 -15.07 -15.83 -3.09
C VAL A 92 -14.68 -17.00 -2.20
N THR A 93 -13.38 -17.15 -1.94
CA THR A 93 -12.88 -18.05 -0.90
C THR A 93 -12.91 -17.33 0.45
N VAL A 94 -13.61 -17.90 1.43
CA VAL A 94 -13.65 -17.35 2.81
C VAL A 94 -12.57 -18.03 3.65
N ALA A 95 -11.48 -17.30 3.92
CA ALA A 95 -10.36 -17.79 4.72
C ALA A 95 -10.74 -17.92 6.20
N GLY A 96 -10.16 -18.90 6.92
CA GLY A 96 -10.54 -19.19 8.32
C GLY A 96 -11.92 -19.86 8.47
N SER A 97 -12.44 -20.51 7.43
CA SER A 97 -13.48 -21.53 7.58
C SER A 97 -12.86 -22.87 8.04
N GLN A 98 -13.65 -23.85 8.51
CA GLN A 98 -13.13 -25.06 9.17
C GLN A 98 -12.05 -25.82 8.37
N ASP A 99 -12.05 -25.67 7.04
CA ASP A 99 -11.12 -26.33 6.11
C ASP A 99 -10.08 -25.38 5.48
N GLU A 100 -10.18 -24.07 5.70
CA GLU A 100 -9.33 -23.06 5.06
C GLU A 100 -8.29 -22.48 6.03
N ALA A 101 -7.08 -22.23 5.52
CA ALA A 101 -6.05 -21.58 6.31
C ALA A 101 -6.49 -20.16 6.76
N PRO A 102 -6.07 -19.70 7.95
CA PRO A 102 -6.31 -18.34 8.42
C PRO A 102 -5.87 -17.27 7.41
N PHE A 103 -6.66 -16.21 7.27
CA PHE A 103 -6.49 -15.17 6.24
C PHE A 103 -5.06 -14.64 6.14
N TRP A 104 -4.51 -14.17 7.26
CA TRP A 104 -3.16 -13.58 7.29
C TRP A 104 -2.05 -14.59 6.98
N GLN A 105 -2.26 -15.87 7.32
CA GLN A 105 -1.31 -16.94 6.98
C GLN A 105 -1.36 -17.23 5.48
N SER A 106 -2.56 -17.30 4.89
CA SER A 106 -2.76 -17.44 3.44
C SER A 106 -2.13 -16.29 2.65
N LEU A 107 -2.27 -15.05 3.13
CA LEU A 107 -1.62 -13.87 2.54
C LEU A 107 -0.09 -14.00 2.57
N VAL A 108 0.49 -14.29 3.75
CA VAL A 108 1.94 -14.45 3.90
C VAL A 108 2.47 -15.60 3.04
N SER A 109 1.76 -16.73 2.99
CA SER A 109 2.12 -17.85 2.11
C SER A 109 2.10 -17.46 0.63
N SER A 110 1.10 -16.70 0.19
CA SER A 110 1.03 -16.18 -1.19
C SER A 110 2.25 -15.31 -1.50
N LEU A 111 2.49 -14.29 -0.68
CA LEU A 111 3.59 -13.34 -0.87
C LEU A 111 4.96 -14.03 -0.87
N VAL A 112 5.22 -14.93 0.08
CA VAL A 112 6.51 -15.64 0.16
C VAL A 112 6.71 -16.59 -1.03
N SER A 113 5.64 -17.21 -1.52
CA SER A 113 5.71 -18.08 -2.70
C SER A 113 6.08 -17.32 -3.98
N GLU A 114 5.62 -16.07 -4.08
CA GLU A 114 5.94 -15.16 -5.17
C GLU A 114 7.36 -14.59 -5.02
N TRP A 115 7.67 -14.01 -3.85
CA TRP A 115 8.97 -13.42 -3.51
C TRP A 115 9.99 -14.50 -3.08
N LYS A 116 10.32 -15.41 -3.99
CA LYS A 116 11.20 -16.57 -3.73
C LYS A 116 12.51 -16.17 -3.05
N GLY A 117 12.87 -16.96 -2.04
CA GLY A 117 14.11 -16.77 -1.27
C GLY A 117 14.03 -15.64 -0.24
N THR A 118 12.93 -14.87 -0.17
CA THR A 118 12.78 -13.88 0.89
C THR A 118 12.78 -14.53 2.28
N GLN A 119 13.33 -13.80 3.25
CA GLN A 119 13.32 -14.17 4.67
C GLN A 119 12.52 -13.17 5.50
N LYS A 120 11.88 -12.20 4.85
CA LYS A 120 11.28 -11.03 5.50
C LYS A 120 9.98 -10.64 4.79
N ALA A 121 9.11 -9.95 5.50
CA ALA A 121 7.93 -9.32 4.91
C ALA A 121 7.57 -8.05 5.69
N GLY A 122 7.28 -6.98 4.96
CA GLY A 122 7.08 -5.65 5.52
C GLY A 122 5.64 -5.16 5.45
N PHE A 123 5.25 -4.34 6.41
CA PHE A 123 4.00 -3.57 6.38
C PHE A 123 4.31 -2.07 6.42
N LEU A 124 3.89 -1.33 5.40
CA LEU A 124 3.86 0.13 5.40
C LEU A 124 2.54 0.62 6.00
N LEU A 125 2.61 1.11 7.23
CA LEU A 125 1.48 1.66 7.96
C LEU A 125 1.41 3.17 7.75
N CYS A 126 0.35 3.64 7.08
CA CYS A 126 0.06 5.06 6.88
C CYS A 126 -1.01 5.60 7.84
N ASP A 127 -1.87 4.72 8.35
CA ASP A 127 -3.01 5.06 9.21
C ASP A 127 -2.69 4.99 10.71
N GLY A 128 -3.23 5.94 11.47
CA GLY A 128 -3.12 5.96 12.92
C GLY A 128 -4.00 4.91 13.63
N PRO A 129 -3.65 4.49 14.87
CA PRO A 129 -4.44 3.53 15.62
C PRO A 129 -5.77 4.11 16.10
N TYR A 130 -6.73 3.22 16.39
CA TYR A 130 -8.01 3.48 17.08
C TYR A 130 -9.09 4.23 16.28
N MET A 131 -8.71 5.14 15.39
CA MET A 131 -9.65 5.66 14.37
C MET A 131 -9.67 4.80 13.11
N SER A 132 -8.62 3.97 12.91
CA SER A 132 -8.54 2.99 11.85
C SER A 132 -8.17 1.61 12.40
N ARG A 133 -8.84 0.55 11.90
CA ARG A 133 -8.49 -0.85 12.16
C ARG A 133 -7.29 -1.33 11.36
N VAL A 134 -6.75 -0.53 10.43
CA VAL A 134 -5.53 -0.89 9.66
C VAL A 134 -4.37 -1.27 10.59
N THR A 135 -4.28 -0.64 11.76
CA THR A 135 -3.26 -1.00 12.77
C THR A 135 -3.44 -2.41 13.36
N VAL A 136 -4.67 -2.89 13.50
CA VAL A 136 -4.98 -4.27 13.88
C VAL A 136 -4.54 -5.22 12.77
N TYR A 137 -4.88 -4.90 11.52
CA TYR A 137 -4.50 -5.70 10.35
C TYR A 137 -2.99 -5.80 10.19
N MET A 138 -2.27 -4.70 10.42
CA MET A 138 -0.81 -4.68 10.51
C MET A 138 -0.30 -5.64 11.59
N VAL A 139 -0.83 -5.60 12.81
CA VAL A 139 -0.42 -6.52 13.89
C VAL A 139 -0.66 -7.98 13.51
N ARG A 140 -1.81 -8.28 12.90
CA ARG A 140 -2.14 -9.65 12.46
C ARG A 140 -1.22 -10.13 11.33
N PHE A 141 -0.91 -9.27 10.36
CA PHE A 141 0.07 -9.54 9.32
C PHE A 141 1.45 -9.82 9.92
N LEU A 142 2.00 -8.93 10.75
CA LEU A 142 3.33 -9.13 11.35
C LEU A 142 3.39 -10.38 12.23
N SER A 143 2.30 -10.68 12.94
CA SER A 143 2.18 -11.93 13.71
C SER A 143 2.19 -13.16 12.80
N ALA A 144 1.52 -13.12 11.65
CA ALA A 144 1.54 -14.21 10.68
C ALA A 144 2.92 -14.38 10.01
N VAL A 145 3.63 -13.28 9.73
CA VAL A 145 5.02 -13.29 9.24
C VAL A 145 5.94 -13.96 10.27
N GLN A 146 5.80 -13.60 11.54
CA GLN A 146 6.54 -14.22 12.64
C GLN A 146 6.16 -15.70 12.83
N ALA A 147 4.88 -16.07 12.76
CA ALA A 147 4.48 -17.47 12.86
C ALA A 147 5.01 -18.30 11.68
N GLY A 148 5.10 -17.70 10.49
CA GLY A 148 5.51 -18.35 9.25
C GLY A 148 7.00 -18.64 9.08
N GLY A 149 7.88 -18.19 9.98
CA GLY A 149 9.33 -18.40 9.79
C GLY A 149 10.14 -17.15 9.43
N PHE A 150 9.49 -16.02 9.15
CA PHE A 150 10.12 -14.83 8.56
C PHE A 150 10.37 -13.70 9.57
N SER A 151 11.26 -12.76 9.23
CA SER A 151 11.45 -11.53 10.01
C SER A 151 10.38 -10.50 9.64
N PRO A 152 9.55 -10.04 10.60
CA PRO A 152 8.60 -8.97 10.36
C PRO A 152 9.30 -7.61 10.23
N GLU A 153 8.86 -6.78 9.27
CA GLU A 153 9.25 -5.38 9.17
C GLU A 153 8.04 -4.44 9.25
N LEU A 154 8.18 -3.33 9.96
CA LEU A 154 7.14 -2.31 10.13
C LEU A 154 7.71 -0.96 9.75
N TYR A 155 7.04 -0.30 8.81
CA TYR A 155 7.37 1.03 8.34
C TYR A 155 6.22 1.96 8.67
N THR A 156 6.37 2.81 9.68
CA THR A 156 5.32 3.78 10.03
C THR A 156 5.59 5.12 9.34
N TYR A 157 4.59 5.58 8.60
CA TYR A 157 4.62 6.78 7.77
C TYR A 157 3.30 7.54 7.92
N LEU A 158 3.26 8.84 7.62
CA LEU A 158 2.08 9.69 7.86
C LEU A 158 1.53 9.51 9.28
N ASP A 159 0.23 9.25 9.45
CA ASP A 159 -0.42 9.01 10.75
C ASP A 159 -0.05 7.66 11.38
N GLY A 160 0.52 6.73 10.60
CA GLY A 160 1.01 5.46 11.11
C GLY A 160 2.02 5.61 12.23
N VAL A 161 2.75 6.73 12.31
CA VAL A 161 3.70 6.99 13.40
C VAL A 161 3.00 7.06 14.76
N HIS A 162 1.69 7.32 14.84
CA HIS A 162 0.97 7.29 16.11
C HIS A 162 0.98 5.89 16.78
N ALA A 163 1.25 4.81 16.02
CA ALA A 163 1.42 3.47 16.57
C ALA A 163 2.58 3.35 17.57
N LEU A 164 3.55 4.27 17.53
CA LEU A 164 4.71 4.26 18.42
C LEU A 164 4.46 4.91 19.79
N HIS A 165 3.31 5.51 20.03
CA HIS A 165 3.03 6.18 21.30
C HIS A 165 3.04 5.21 22.50
N ASN A 166 3.84 5.46 23.54
CA ASN A 166 3.98 4.56 24.70
C ASN A 166 2.87 4.68 25.75
N GLY A 167 2.07 5.75 25.71
CA GLY A 167 0.96 6.01 26.63
C GLY A 167 -0.39 5.47 26.16
N GLN A 168 -0.43 4.57 25.17
CA GLN A 168 -1.68 4.02 24.64
C GLN A 168 -2.47 3.29 25.74
N ARG A 169 -3.75 3.68 25.94
CA ARG A 169 -4.68 3.09 26.92
C ARG A 169 -6.09 2.96 26.32
N PRO A 170 -6.26 2.21 25.22
CA PRO A 170 -7.60 1.98 24.66
C PRO A 170 -8.47 1.18 25.65
N SER A 171 -9.76 1.49 25.71
CA SER A 171 -10.76 0.71 26.47
C SER A 171 -11.48 -0.31 25.59
N GLU A 172 -11.72 0.02 24.31
CA GLU A 172 -12.52 -0.78 23.38
C GLU A 172 -11.68 -1.59 22.39
N PHE A 173 -10.38 -1.28 22.27
CA PHE A 173 -9.49 -1.83 21.26
C PHE A 173 -8.25 -2.48 21.87
N GLU A 174 -7.61 -3.38 21.12
CA GLU A 174 -6.33 -3.94 21.54
C GLU A 174 -5.26 -2.85 21.61
N ASN A 175 -4.33 -2.98 22.56
CA ASN A 175 -3.24 -2.02 22.68
C ASN A 175 -2.16 -2.30 21.63
N ILE A 176 -2.14 -1.49 20.58
CA ILE A 176 -1.25 -1.65 19.42
C ILE A 176 0.24 -1.59 19.82
N GLY A 177 0.63 -0.66 20.68
CA GLY A 177 2.00 -0.57 21.18
C GLY A 177 2.46 -1.85 21.90
N ARG A 178 1.60 -2.43 22.76
CA ARG A 178 1.89 -3.70 23.43
C ARG A 178 1.96 -4.88 22.46
N ALA A 179 1.11 -4.90 21.44
CA ALA A 179 1.13 -5.96 20.43
C ALA A 179 2.44 -5.92 19.62
N ILE A 180 2.90 -4.73 19.21
CA ILE A 180 4.19 -4.53 18.53
C ILE A 180 5.36 -5.00 19.41
N ALA A 181 5.36 -4.63 20.70
CA ALA A 181 6.37 -5.07 21.65
C ALA A 181 6.39 -6.60 21.79
N GLY A 182 5.21 -7.23 21.89
CA GLY A 182 5.08 -8.69 21.96
C GLY A 182 5.60 -9.41 20.71
N ILE A 183 5.33 -8.88 19.51
CA ILE A 183 5.85 -9.42 18.26
C ILE A 183 7.37 -9.27 18.21
N SER A 184 7.91 -8.09 18.55
CA SER A 184 9.35 -7.85 18.59
C SER A 184 10.06 -8.86 19.50
N ALA A 185 9.59 -9.00 20.75
CA ALA A 185 10.15 -9.92 21.72
C ALA A 185 10.09 -11.37 21.22
N SER A 186 8.95 -11.79 20.67
CA SER A 186 8.76 -13.15 20.15
C SER A 186 9.63 -13.45 18.92
N SER A 187 9.85 -12.46 18.06
CA SER A 187 10.78 -12.56 16.92
C SER A 187 12.23 -12.73 17.39
N VAL A 188 12.67 -11.92 18.35
CA VAL A 188 14.02 -12.02 18.93
C VAL A 188 14.23 -13.38 19.61
N GLN A 189 13.24 -13.84 20.38
CA GLN A 189 13.30 -15.14 21.06
C GLN A 189 13.39 -16.33 20.09
N ALA A 190 12.79 -16.18 18.90
CA ALA A 190 12.88 -17.14 17.80
C ALA A 190 14.16 -17.00 16.96
N GLY A 191 15.14 -16.18 17.39
CA GLY A 191 16.41 -15.97 16.69
C GLY A 191 16.30 -15.13 15.42
N ARG A 192 15.26 -14.29 15.31
CA ARG A 192 15.03 -13.42 14.16
C ARG A 192 15.25 -11.96 14.51
N ASP A 193 15.46 -11.16 13.48
CA ASP A 193 15.70 -9.72 13.57
C ASP A 193 14.47 -8.95 13.06
N PRO A 194 13.53 -8.56 13.95
CA PRO A 194 12.43 -7.68 13.58
C PRO A 194 12.96 -6.27 13.30
N TRP A 195 12.47 -5.62 12.23
CA TRP A 195 12.91 -4.27 11.88
C TRP A 195 11.74 -3.30 11.86
N PHE A 196 11.58 -2.50 12.92
CA PHE A 196 10.47 -1.56 13.04
C PHE A 196 10.99 -0.12 13.08
N ALA A 197 10.45 0.74 12.21
CA ALA A 197 10.88 2.12 12.13
C ALA A 197 9.72 3.11 11.88
N ALA A 198 9.94 4.34 12.31
CA ALA A 198 9.06 5.47 12.07
C ALA A 198 9.76 6.57 11.31
N CYS A 199 9.09 7.12 10.29
CA CYS A 199 9.63 8.23 9.52
C CYS A 199 9.85 9.45 10.43
N SER A 200 11.10 9.92 10.53
CA SER A 200 11.49 11.02 11.41
C SER A 200 10.75 12.32 11.12
N ARG A 201 10.49 12.64 9.84
CA ARG A 201 9.69 13.83 9.46
C ARG A 201 8.27 13.75 10.02
N CYS A 202 7.60 12.61 9.83
CA CYS A 202 6.22 12.41 10.28
C CYS A 202 6.15 12.35 11.81
N ALA A 203 7.10 11.65 12.44
CA ALA A 203 7.23 11.56 13.89
C ALA A 203 7.47 12.94 14.53
N THR A 204 8.34 13.78 13.93
CA THR A 204 8.57 15.16 14.39
C THR A 204 7.29 15.99 14.29
N ALA A 205 6.61 15.95 13.15
CA ALA A 205 5.38 16.70 12.93
C ALA A 205 4.26 16.33 13.91
N ARG A 206 4.25 15.08 14.39
CA ARG A 206 3.26 14.54 15.34
C ARG A 206 3.74 14.54 16.80
N GLY A 207 4.91 15.12 17.08
CA GLY A 207 5.42 15.34 18.44
C GLY A 207 6.16 14.16 19.08
N TYR A 208 6.56 13.15 18.30
CA TYR A 208 7.29 11.98 18.78
C TYR A 208 8.81 12.10 18.71
N TYR A 209 9.31 13.14 18.04
CA TYR A 209 10.73 13.45 17.95
C TYR A 209 10.91 14.93 18.27
N GLN A 210 11.44 15.23 19.45
CA GLN A 210 11.45 16.58 20.02
C GLN A 210 12.86 17.02 20.38
N MET A 211 13.14 18.31 20.20
CA MET A 211 14.39 18.91 20.64
C MET A 211 14.50 18.82 22.17
N ASN A 212 15.50 18.13 22.68
CA ASN A 212 15.83 18.12 24.09
C ASN A 212 16.56 19.43 24.44
N PRO A 213 16.00 20.30 25.30
CA PRO A 213 16.61 21.59 25.63
C PRO A 213 17.96 21.47 26.33
N GLY A 214 18.22 20.35 27.01
CA GLY A 214 19.46 20.10 27.73
C GLY A 214 20.61 19.61 26.84
N THR A 215 20.29 18.88 25.77
CA THR A 215 21.31 18.32 24.85
C THR A 215 21.42 19.11 23.55
N GLY A 216 20.37 19.85 23.17
CA GLY A 216 20.27 20.54 21.88
C GLY A 216 20.07 19.60 20.69
N PHE A 217 19.78 18.32 20.95
CA PHE A 217 19.50 17.31 19.93
C PHE A 217 18.04 16.89 19.95
N CYS A 218 17.51 16.51 18.79
CA CYS A 218 16.19 15.88 18.73
C CYS A 218 16.27 14.43 19.24
N GLU A 219 15.37 14.07 20.15
CA GLU A 219 15.31 12.77 20.81
C GLU A 219 13.87 12.21 20.74
N PRO A 220 13.69 10.87 20.72
CA PRO A 220 12.37 10.26 20.81
C PRO A 220 11.63 10.69 22.09
N ALA A 221 10.36 11.03 21.96
CA ALA A 221 9.50 11.44 23.08
C ALA A 221 8.18 10.67 23.03
N SER A 222 7.74 10.17 24.19
CA SER A 222 6.50 9.36 24.32
C SER A 222 6.45 8.18 23.35
N ALA A 223 7.61 7.60 23.03
CA ALA A 223 7.80 6.53 22.07
C ALA A 223 8.04 5.18 22.78
N ILE A 224 7.53 4.09 22.21
CA ILE A 224 7.98 2.73 22.56
C ILE A 224 9.39 2.49 21.99
N GLU A 225 10.17 1.66 22.66
CA GLU A 225 11.59 1.43 22.29
C GLU A 225 11.75 0.58 21.03
N GLU A 226 10.73 -0.24 20.72
CA GLU A 226 10.78 -1.20 19.63
C GLU A 226 10.70 -0.55 18.24
N ILE A 227 10.21 0.68 18.13
CA ILE A 227 10.12 1.42 16.86
C ILE A 227 11.18 2.52 16.85
N ALA A 228 12.22 2.33 16.03
CA ALA A 228 13.26 3.33 15.86
C ALA A 228 12.80 4.48 14.96
N ILE A 229 12.95 5.73 15.40
CA ILE A 229 12.69 6.90 14.56
C ILE A 229 13.87 7.08 13.59
N ARG A 230 13.61 7.02 12.28
CA ARG A 230 14.63 7.03 11.21
C ARG A 230 14.24 7.94 10.03
N PRO A 231 15.22 8.52 9.32
CA PRO A 231 14.96 9.21 8.05
C PRO A 231 14.23 8.32 7.05
N LEU A 232 13.37 8.91 6.21
CA LEU A 232 12.63 8.17 5.17
C LEU A 232 13.58 7.39 4.23
N LYS A 233 14.75 7.94 3.94
CA LYS A 233 15.80 7.27 3.14
C LYS A 233 16.24 5.92 3.74
N GLU A 234 16.35 5.82 5.07
CA GLU A 234 16.72 4.55 5.71
C GLU A 234 15.60 3.52 5.61
N ILE A 235 14.34 3.94 5.75
CA ILE A 235 13.17 3.08 5.55
C ILE A 235 13.13 2.58 4.11
N LEU A 236 13.29 3.47 3.14
CA LEU A 236 13.29 3.13 1.71
C LEU A 236 14.50 2.26 1.32
N SER A 237 15.61 2.31 2.04
CA SER A 237 16.71 1.37 1.80
C SER A 237 16.32 -0.09 2.02
N ARG A 238 15.22 -0.37 2.76
CA ARG A 238 14.64 -1.71 2.86
C ARG A 238 13.89 -2.11 1.60
N PHE A 239 13.24 -1.16 0.93
CA PHE A 239 12.45 -1.40 -0.27
C PHE A 239 13.32 -1.83 -1.46
N SER A 240 14.63 -1.57 -1.45
CA SER A 240 15.52 -2.08 -2.51
C SER A 240 15.78 -3.59 -2.40
N GLY A 241 15.44 -4.23 -1.27
CA GLY A 241 15.65 -5.65 -1.04
C GLY A 241 14.59 -6.57 -1.65
N ASN A 242 14.87 -7.88 -1.63
CA ASN A 242 13.96 -8.95 -2.02
C ASN A 242 12.98 -9.29 -0.88
N LEU A 243 11.94 -8.47 -0.71
CA LEU A 243 10.85 -8.74 0.25
C LEU A 243 9.52 -8.15 -0.23
N PRO A 244 8.38 -8.82 0.05
CA PRO A 244 7.07 -8.21 -0.10
C PRO A 244 6.90 -7.06 0.89
N VAL A 245 6.26 -5.97 0.44
CA VAL A 245 5.85 -4.85 1.31
C VAL A 245 4.40 -4.51 1.01
N VAL A 246 3.53 -4.75 1.98
CA VAL A 246 2.09 -4.47 1.86
C VAL A 246 1.71 -3.21 2.63
N SER A 247 0.55 -2.63 2.32
CA SER A 247 -0.09 -1.52 3.03
C SER A 247 -1.61 -1.74 3.12
N SER A 248 -2.37 -0.78 3.64
CA SER A 248 -3.84 -0.86 3.72
C SER A 248 -4.50 -1.02 2.35
N ALA A 249 -3.92 -0.43 1.33
CA ALA A 249 -4.22 -0.71 -0.06
C ALA A 249 -2.89 -0.84 -0.82
N SER A 250 -2.60 -2.05 -1.29
CA SER A 250 -1.36 -2.35 -2.01
C SER A 250 -1.47 -3.56 -2.90
N GLY A 251 -0.49 -3.75 -3.78
CA GLY A 251 -0.27 -5.03 -4.44
C GLY A 251 1.17 -5.21 -4.86
N ASP A 252 1.53 -6.45 -5.21
CA ASP A 252 2.82 -6.78 -5.80
C ASP A 252 2.62 -7.38 -7.19
N LEU A 253 3.60 -7.18 -8.07
CA LEU A 253 3.73 -7.84 -9.37
C LEU A 253 5.10 -8.50 -9.42
N VAL A 254 5.13 -9.82 -9.38
CA VAL A 254 6.37 -10.60 -9.32
C VAL A 254 6.46 -11.49 -10.57
N PRO A 255 7.45 -11.25 -11.45
CA PRO A 255 7.68 -12.12 -12.60
C PRO A 255 8.07 -13.54 -12.19
N ASP A 256 7.66 -14.53 -12.98
CA ASP A 256 8.15 -15.90 -12.82
C ASP A 256 9.67 -15.96 -12.90
N GLY A 257 10.28 -16.66 -11.95
CA GLY A 257 11.73 -16.78 -11.89
C GLY A 257 12.43 -15.56 -11.28
N TRP A 258 11.69 -14.65 -10.64
CA TRP A 258 12.25 -13.59 -9.82
C TRP A 258 13.27 -14.15 -8.81
N GLY A 259 14.53 -13.73 -8.96
CA GLY A 259 15.66 -14.17 -8.14
C GLY A 259 16.08 -13.18 -7.06
N GLY A 260 15.53 -11.96 -7.06
CA GLY A 260 15.90 -10.91 -6.10
C GLY A 260 17.17 -10.12 -6.45
N ASP A 261 17.73 -10.30 -7.65
CA ASP A 261 19.00 -9.68 -8.07
C ASP A 261 18.87 -8.21 -8.49
N ARG A 262 17.65 -7.74 -8.75
CA ARG A 262 17.36 -6.37 -9.19
C ARG A 262 16.62 -5.60 -8.09
N VAL A 263 16.72 -4.27 -8.14
CA VAL A 263 15.93 -3.40 -7.27
C VAL A 263 14.49 -3.41 -7.76
N PRO A 264 13.50 -3.80 -6.93
CA PRO A 264 12.10 -3.78 -7.35
C PRO A 264 11.63 -2.35 -7.57
N ARG A 265 10.75 -2.13 -8.54
CA ARG A 265 10.15 -0.83 -8.85
C ARG A 265 9.09 -0.46 -7.82
N LEU A 266 8.86 0.83 -7.64
CA LEU A 266 7.79 1.38 -6.81
C LEU A 266 6.76 2.11 -7.69
N LEU A 267 5.53 1.61 -7.71
CA LEU A 267 4.39 2.28 -8.33
C LEU A 267 3.55 2.92 -7.23
N VAL A 268 3.45 4.24 -7.26
CA VAL A 268 2.65 5.03 -6.32
C VAL A 268 1.40 5.52 -7.04
N PHE A 269 0.24 5.02 -6.65
CA PHE A 269 -1.04 5.50 -7.15
C PHE A 269 -1.53 6.61 -6.24
N ILE A 270 -1.63 7.82 -6.76
CA ILE A 270 -2.31 8.91 -6.06
C ILE A 270 -3.78 8.78 -6.42
N ALA A 271 -4.59 8.30 -5.47
CA ALA A 271 -6.02 8.05 -5.61
C ALA A 271 -6.88 9.06 -4.83
N HIS A 272 -6.31 9.72 -3.83
CA HIS A 272 -6.99 10.76 -3.04
C HIS A 272 -6.77 12.17 -3.58
N PRO A 273 -7.76 13.07 -3.42
CA PRO A 273 -7.62 14.47 -3.82
C PRO A 273 -6.57 15.19 -2.96
N PRO A 274 -5.94 16.26 -3.48
CA PRO A 274 -4.93 17.00 -2.73
C PRO A 274 -5.53 17.84 -1.59
N TYR A 275 -4.68 18.22 -0.64
CA TYR A 275 -4.92 19.20 0.45
C TYR A 275 -5.88 18.81 1.58
N CYS A 276 -6.83 17.89 1.39
CA CYS A 276 -7.72 17.47 2.49
C CYS A 276 -6.99 16.65 3.56
N ALA A 277 -5.96 15.91 3.16
CA ALA A 277 -5.13 15.06 3.98
C ALA A 277 -3.70 14.98 3.41
N GLU A 278 -2.77 14.42 4.19
CA GLU A 278 -1.37 14.28 3.77
C GLU A 278 -1.14 13.17 2.72
N TRP A 279 -2.18 12.43 2.33
CA TRP A 279 -2.14 11.30 1.39
C TRP A 279 -1.38 11.61 0.09
N THR A 280 -1.82 12.61 -0.69
CA THR A 280 -1.16 13.01 -1.94
C THR A 280 0.28 13.46 -1.71
N PHE A 281 0.53 14.31 -0.71
CA PHE A 281 1.89 14.79 -0.40
C PHE A 281 2.81 13.67 0.09
N GLY A 282 2.26 12.72 0.83
CA GLY A 282 2.92 11.52 1.33
C GLY A 282 3.36 10.63 0.19
N GLY A 283 2.45 10.31 -0.73
CA GLY A 283 2.75 9.50 -1.91
C GLY A 283 3.82 10.13 -2.79
N LEU A 284 3.71 11.43 -3.08
CA LEU A 284 4.72 12.16 -3.85
C LEU A 284 6.08 12.20 -3.14
N SER A 285 6.09 12.46 -1.83
CA SER A 285 7.31 12.44 -1.02
C SER A 285 7.98 11.08 -1.00
N LEU A 286 7.19 10.00 -0.89
CA LEU A 286 7.67 8.62 -0.90
C LEU A 286 8.31 8.28 -2.24
N ALA A 287 7.63 8.58 -3.35
CA ALA A 287 8.13 8.32 -4.70
C ALA A 287 9.42 9.09 -4.99
N LEU A 288 9.46 10.39 -4.66
CA LEU A 288 10.66 11.21 -4.81
C LEU A 288 11.83 10.66 -3.99
N ALA A 289 11.60 10.34 -2.72
CA ALA A 289 12.65 9.79 -1.87
C ALA A 289 13.12 8.40 -2.33
N ALA A 290 12.24 7.61 -2.94
CA ALA A 290 12.57 6.31 -3.52
C ALA A 290 13.48 6.47 -4.75
N ALA A 291 13.10 7.34 -5.69
CA ALA A 291 13.89 7.66 -6.88
C ALA A 291 15.27 8.19 -6.52
N MET A 292 15.35 9.17 -5.60
CA MET A 292 16.63 9.68 -5.07
C MET A 292 17.46 8.60 -4.33
N GLY A 293 16.81 7.54 -3.86
CA GLY A 293 17.42 6.37 -3.24
C GLY A 293 17.83 5.27 -4.22
N GLY A 294 17.67 5.48 -5.53
CA GLY A 294 17.99 4.49 -6.57
C GLY A 294 16.91 3.42 -6.76
N ILE A 295 15.69 3.66 -6.30
CA ILE A 295 14.53 2.79 -6.54
C ILE A 295 13.71 3.42 -7.66
N PRO A 296 13.59 2.78 -8.84
CA PRO A 296 12.78 3.32 -9.92
C PRO A 296 11.33 3.48 -9.48
N ALA A 297 10.84 4.71 -9.54
CA ALA A 297 9.53 5.10 -9.03
C ALA A 297 8.65 5.65 -10.15
N THR A 298 7.39 5.23 -10.16
CA THR A 298 6.38 5.71 -11.10
C THR A 298 5.17 6.19 -10.32
N VAL A 299 4.80 7.46 -10.48
CA VAL A 299 3.61 8.08 -9.88
C VAL A 299 2.50 8.09 -10.91
N ILE A 300 1.32 7.58 -10.54
CA ILE A 300 0.13 7.55 -11.38
C ILE A 300 -0.99 8.27 -10.65
N PHE A 301 -1.41 9.43 -11.17
CA PHE A 301 -2.60 10.14 -10.69
C PHE A 301 -3.84 9.45 -11.28
N ILE A 302 -4.70 8.91 -10.41
CA ILE A 302 -5.87 8.11 -10.76
C ILE A 302 -7.01 8.40 -9.79
N GLU A 303 -8.24 7.99 -10.09
CA GLU A 303 -9.40 8.24 -9.20
C GLU A 303 -9.45 9.73 -8.87
N ASP A 304 -9.68 10.12 -7.61
CA ASP A 304 -9.73 11.54 -7.22
C ASP A 304 -8.34 12.20 -7.16
N GLY A 305 -7.27 11.43 -7.26
CA GLY A 305 -5.91 11.96 -7.34
C GLY A 305 -5.65 12.77 -8.61
N VAL A 306 -6.46 12.61 -9.67
CA VAL A 306 -6.35 13.45 -10.87
C VAL A 306 -6.62 14.93 -10.59
N TYR A 307 -7.32 15.27 -9.51
CA TYR A 307 -7.52 16.66 -9.08
C TYR A 307 -6.21 17.34 -8.68
N ALA A 308 -5.13 16.60 -8.41
CA ALA A 308 -3.81 17.19 -8.21
C ALA A 308 -3.26 17.93 -9.44
N LEU A 309 -3.77 17.62 -10.63
CA LEU A 309 -3.29 18.12 -11.92
C LEU A 309 -4.28 19.06 -12.63
N HIS A 310 -5.43 19.32 -12.02
CA HIS A 310 -6.50 20.11 -12.62
C HIS A 310 -6.55 21.53 -12.03
N GLY A 311 -6.89 22.53 -12.86
CA GLY A 311 -7.03 23.92 -12.40
C GLY A 311 -5.71 24.55 -11.96
N ASN A 312 -5.78 25.82 -11.54
CA ASN A 312 -4.62 26.54 -10.99
C ASN A 312 -4.71 26.53 -9.46
N HIS A 313 -3.83 25.79 -8.79
CA HIS A 313 -3.85 25.72 -7.34
C HIS A 313 -3.17 26.94 -6.72
N GLU A 314 -3.89 27.67 -5.87
CA GLU A 314 -3.39 28.81 -5.13
C GLU A 314 -3.43 28.49 -3.64
N VAL A 315 -2.26 28.37 -3.00
CA VAL A 315 -2.16 28.20 -1.55
C VAL A 315 -2.16 29.58 -0.90
N PRO A 316 -3.09 29.88 0.02
CA PRO A 316 -3.11 31.16 0.73
C PRO A 316 -1.78 31.42 1.46
N ALA A 317 -1.30 32.67 1.45
CA ALA A 317 0.01 33.02 2.01
C ALA A 317 0.18 32.72 3.52
N HIS A 318 -0.92 32.56 4.26
CA HIS A 318 -0.91 32.21 5.68
C HIS A 318 -0.92 30.70 5.94
N ASP A 319 -1.22 29.89 4.91
CA ASP A 319 -1.24 28.45 5.01
C ASP A 319 0.19 27.91 4.87
N LYS A 320 0.57 27.01 5.77
CA LYS A 320 1.88 26.33 5.77
C LYS A 320 1.83 25.03 4.96
N VAL A 321 1.17 25.05 3.81
CA VAL A 321 1.02 23.89 2.93
C VAL A 321 1.80 24.14 1.64
N PHE A 322 2.43 23.10 1.10
CA PHE A 322 3.11 23.22 -0.20
C PHE A 322 2.08 23.19 -1.33
N ASN A 323 2.33 23.91 -2.41
CA ASN A 323 1.55 23.74 -3.62
C ASN A 323 1.93 22.41 -4.29
N VAL A 324 0.97 21.48 -4.43
CA VAL A 324 1.22 20.16 -5.01
C VAL A 324 1.67 20.26 -6.47
N GLN A 325 1.15 21.23 -7.22
CA GLN A 325 1.51 21.44 -8.63
C GLN A 325 2.95 21.92 -8.75
N GLU A 326 3.40 22.82 -7.87
CA GLU A 326 4.81 23.25 -7.81
C GLU A 326 5.73 22.08 -7.45
N MET A 327 5.36 21.25 -6.46
CA MET A 327 6.13 20.07 -6.07
C MET A 327 6.33 19.11 -7.25
N ILE A 328 5.28 18.86 -8.02
CA ILE A 328 5.35 18.00 -9.20
C ILE A 328 6.24 18.66 -10.27
N ALA A 329 6.04 19.95 -10.53
CA ALA A 329 6.80 20.66 -11.57
C ALA A 329 8.32 20.70 -11.32
N VAL A 330 8.74 20.81 -10.05
CA VAL A 330 10.19 20.84 -9.70
C VAL A 330 10.81 19.45 -9.58
N THR A 331 10.06 18.38 -9.83
CA THR A 331 10.55 16.99 -9.70
C THR A 331 10.43 16.19 -11.00
N THR A 332 9.95 16.79 -12.09
CA THR A 332 9.80 16.12 -13.40
C THR A 332 11.12 15.74 -14.05
N ASP A 333 12.24 16.32 -13.61
CA ASP A 333 13.58 16.08 -14.12
C ASP A 333 14.41 15.15 -13.20
N VAL A 334 13.82 14.64 -12.13
CA VAL A 334 14.49 13.71 -11.21
C VAL A 334 14.69 12.37 -11.93
N PRO A 335 15.95 11.85 -12.00
CA PRO A 335 16.21 10.54 -12.58
C PRO A 335 15.41 9.44 -11.87
N ASP A 336 14.96 8.45 -12.64
CA ASP A 336 14.21 7.30 -12.14
C ASP A 336 12.85 7.63 -11.50
N LEU A 337 12.33 8.84 -11.70
CA LEU A 337 10.98 9.26 -11.31
C LEU A 337 10.12 9.58 -12.53
N GLU A 338 9.06 8.80 -12.76
CA GLU A 338 8.11 9.00 -13.86
C GLU A 338 6.74 9.45 -13.33
N TYR A 339 6.09 10.37 -14.04
CA TYR A 339 4.73 10.82 -13.73
C TYR A 339 3.76 10.46 -14.86
N PHE A 340 2.57 9.98 -14.50
CA PHE A 340 1.49 9.68 -15.43
C PHE A 340 0.14 10.07 -14.86
N VAL A 341 -0.84 10.31 -15.73
CA VAL A 341 -2.24 10.55 -15.34
C VAL A 341 -3.18 9.56 -16.02
N HIS A 342 -4.13 9.02 -15.27
CA HIS A 342 -5.14 8.12 -15.79
C HIS A 342 -6.21 8.90 -16.55
N GLY A 343 -6.21 8.76 -17.87
CA GLY A 343 -7.10 9.46 -18.77
C GLY A 343 -8.59 9.20 -18.55
N PRO A 344 -9.03 7.95 -18.34
CA PRO A 344 -10.42 7.66 -18.00
C PRO A 344 -10.89 8.32 -16.69
N SER A 345 -10.02 8.46 -15.68
CA SER A 345 -10.39 9.16 -14.44
C SER A 345 -10.64 10.66 -14.65
N LEU A 346 -9.92 11.29 -15.59
CA LEU A 346 -10.20 12.66 -16.04
C LEU A 346 -11.54 12.74 -16.80
N ASP A 347 -11.77 11.79 -17.72
CA ASP A 347 -12.99 11.72 -18.54
C ASP A 347 -14.25 11.56 -17.67
N ASP A 348 -14.21 10.64 -16.69
CA ASP A 348 -15.32 10.38 -15.76
C ASP A 348 -15.69 11.61 -14.92
N ARG A 349 -14.73 12.52 -14.70
CA ARG A 349 -14.91 13.78 -13.95
C ARG A 349 -15.20 14.98 -14.85
N GLY A 350 -15.08 14.84 -16.18
CA GLY A 350 -15.29 15.93 -17.13
C GLY A 350 -14.25 17.05 -17.03
N ILE A 351 -13.02 16.72 -16.64
CA ILE A 351 -11.91 17.67 -16.44
C ILE A 351 -10.73 17.36 -17.35
N ASP A 352 -9.83 18.33 -17.49
CA ASP A 352 -8.56 18.18 -18.21
C ASP A 352 -7.39 18.75 -17.38
N LEU A 353 -6.17 18.47 -17.80
CA LEU A 353 -4.95 18.97 -17.19
C LEU A 353 -4.86 20.49 -17.30
N LEU A 354 -4.19 21.12 -16.32
CA LEU A 354 -3.88 22.55 -16.36
C LEU A 354 -3.08 22.91 -17.64
N PRO A 355 -3.55 23.85 -18.48
CA PRO A 355 -2.79 24.30 -19.64
C PRO A 355 -1.44 24.91 -19.24
N GLY A 356 -0.35 24.46 -19.90
CA GLY A 356 1.00 24.96 -19.64
C GLY A 356 1.71 24.33 -18.44
N PHE A 357 1.06 23.41 -17.71
CA PHE A 357 1.72 22.55 -16.73
C PHE A 357 2.68 21.56 -17.42
N PRO A 358 3.75 21.07 -16.76
CA PRO A 358 4.62 20.04 -17.33
C PRO A 358 3.83 18.91 -17.96
N THR A 359 4.29 18.45 -19.13
CA THR A 359 3.58 17.43 -19.90
C THR A 359 3.63 16.10 -19.17
N ILE A 360 2.60 15.82 -18.37
CA ILE A 360 2.38 14.51 -17.74
C ILE A 360 1.62 13.64 -18.75
N PRO A 361 2.21 12.53 -19.24
CA PRO A 361 1.56 11.69 -20.23
C PRO A 361 0.27 11.08 -19.70
N ARG A 362 -0.78 11.16 -20.53
CA ARG A 362 -2.09 10.59 -20.26
C ARG A 362 -2.13 9.13 -20.68
N LEU A 363 -2.42 8.24 -19.73
CA LEU A 363 -2.55 6.81 -19.96
C LEU A 363 -4.00 6.44 -20.24
N ARG A 364 -4.23 5.61 -21.27
CA ARG A 364 -5.45 4.79 -21.37
C ARG A 364 -5.23 3.48 -20.60
N ASN A 365 -6.31 2.71 -20.40
CA ASN A 365 -6.22 1.42 -19.69
C ASN A 365 -5.22 0.43 -20.32
N GLU A 366 -5.05 0.49 -21.64
CA GLU A 366 -4.05 -0.31 -22.37
C GLU A 366 -2.62 0.12 -22.06
N ASP A 367 -2.38 1.43 -21.93
CA ASP A 367 -1.08 1.96 -21.51
C ASP A 367 -0.80 1.65 -20.05
N LEU A 368 -1.83 1.73 -19.19
CA LEU A 368 -1.73 1.35 -17.79
C LEU A 368 -1.34 -0.13 -17.64
N ALA A 369 -1.90 -1.02 -18.48
CA ALA A 369 -1.50 -2.43 -18.52
C ALA A 369 -0.03 -2.59 -18.90
N ARG A 370 0.48 -1.82 -19.86
CA ARG A 370 1.92 -1.81 -20.19
C ARG A 370 2.77 -1.35 -19.02
N VAL A 371 2.34 -0.35 -18.25
CA VAL A 371 3.07 0.12 -17.05
C VAL A 371 3.13 -0.95 -15.96
N PHE A 372 2.03 -1.67 -15.73
CA PHE A 372 1.96 -2.80 -14.78
C PHE A 372 2.88 -3.94 -15.24
N LEU A 373 2.79 -4.31 -16.52
CA LEU A 373 3.55 -5.41 -17.11
C LEU A 373 5.00 -5.06 -17.45
N LYS A 374 5.43 -3.82 -17.31
CA LYS A 374 6.85 -3.46 -17.45
C LYS A 374 7.73 -4.26 -16.48
N SER A 375 7.16 -4.73 -15.36
CA SER A 375 7.79 -5.73 -14.49
C SER A 375 8.21 -7.02 -15.21
N GLU A 376 7.38 -7.50 -16.13
CA GLU A 376 7.65 -8.68 -16.96
C GLU A 376 8.76 -8.42 -17.97
N SER A 377 8.66 -7.34 -18.75
CA SER A 377 9.64 -7.00 -19.78
C SER A 377 11.03 -6.76 -19.19
N ASP A 378 11.06 -6.12 -18.03
CA ASP A 378 12.29 -5.73 -17.36
C ASP A 378 12.74 -6.82 -16.37
N GLY A 379 12.04 -7.95 -16.27
CA GLY A 379 12.33 -9.03 -15.32
C GLY A 379 12.47 -8.55 -13.87
N THR A 380 11.73 -7.51 -13.50
CA THR A 380 11.87 -6.78 -12.23
C THR A 380 10.55 -6.75 -11.48
N ALA A 381 10.53 -7.19 -10.22
CA ALA A 381 9.34 -7.10 -9.38
C ALA A 381 8.89 -5.64 -9.19
N SER A 382 7.59 -5.43 -8.97
CA SER A 382 7.03 -4.10 -8.72
C SER A 382 6.13 -4.12 -7.49
N ARG A 383 6.22 -3.07 -6.67
CA ARG A 383 5.34 -2.85 -5.53
C ARG A 383 4.40 -1.70 -5.83
N LEU A 384 3.12 -1.89 -5.58
CA LEU A 384 2.04 -0.96 -5.83
C LEU A 384 1.52 -0.48 -4.49
N ILE A 385 1.54 0.82 -4.24
CA ILE A 385 0.99 1.42 -3.02
C ILE A 385 0.01 2.53 -3.44
N PHE A 386 -1.18 2.49 -2.86
CA PHE A 386 -2.22 3.50 -3.07
C PHE A 386 -2.14 4.56 -1.97
N PHE A 387 -2.11 5.81 -2.39
CA PHE A 387 -2.06 6.99 -1.55
C PHE A 387 -3.27 7.86 -1.74
#